data_AF-A0A2D3UVU2-F1
#
_entry.id   AF-A0A2D3UVU2-F1
#
_cell.length_a   1.000
_cell.length_b   1.000
_cell.length_c   1.000
_cell.angle_alpha   90.00
_cell.angle_beta   90.00
_cell.angle_gamma   90.00
#
_symmetry.space_group_name_H-M   'P 1'
#
loop_
_entity.id
_entity.type
_entity.pdbx_description
1 polymer ?
#
loop_
_entity_poly.entity_id
_entity_poly.type
_entity_poly.pdbx_seq_one_letter_code
_entity_poly.pdbx_strand_id
1 'polypeptide(L)'
;MLAMLRIIHILWALLTPGIALAHLSYTPLDPILTSIAKNPNTSTFYSLFNGTGGASGKPGPDFEERFNDPSIGLSFTAFAPTNKALAELPPALLTYLTLPHSYVLLESFLINHIAPGNMSDSDCAAGKSARMVGGFDVTFDRNGGMATNVAMYTGEGTPPAQANMVRTPAGDLACSPAYNGRLCEIDGILDGYSTYFGEGDAGATDELPPITTVQGTMRDIIETSPRLTTLHSALGKVDPAFLSRLALFSQSEDIQQSTVYLAPGNAAFDALPQGAISSMVQPSNADLSTRLLELGYGHLSNDSRVLQSEQSLNITIQASQALNARITNRTCAENGCIWEIGRLLNALYIA
;
A
#
# COMPACT_ATOMS: atom_id res chain seq x y z
N MET A 1 -40.52 24.65 -44.94
CA MET A 1 -40.69 26.07 -44.56
C MET A 1 -39.63 26.39 -43.48
N LEU A 2 -38.34 26.10 -43.70
CA LEU A 2 -37.38 27.00 -44.38
C LEU A 2 -37.92 28.39 -44.72
N ALA A 3 -37.16 29.39 -44.27
CA ALA A 3 -37.18 30.81 -44.64
C ALA A 3 -38.36 31.66 -44.15
N MET A 4 -38.05 32.49 -43.13
CA MET A 4 -38.68 33.74 -42.65
C MET A 4 -38.82 33.63 -41.13
N LEU A 5 -38.16 34.38 -40.25
CA LEU A 5 -37.48 35.67 -40.30
C LEU A 5 -36.80 35.72 -38.90
N ARG A 6 -35.48 35.68 -38.69
CA ARG A 6 -34.48 36.66 -39.14
C ARG A 6 -34.90 38.13 -39.01
N ILE A 7 -35.75 38.50 -38.03
CA ILE A 7 -35.95 39.91 -37.60
C ILE A 7 -36.19 39.97 -36.08
N ILE A 8 -35.25 39.44 -35.28
CA ILE A 8 -35.04 39.91 -33.88
C ILE A 8 -33.53 39.99 -33.64
N HIS A 9 -32.79 40.47 -34.64
CA HIS A 9 -31.34 40.73 -34.56
C HIS A 9 -30.95 42.09 -35.14
N ILE A 10 -31.94 42.95 -35.45
CA ILE A 10 -31.70 44.30 -35.98
C ILE A 10 -32.76 45.22 -35.42
N LEU A 11 -32.71 45.53 -34.12
CA LEU A 11 -33.21 46.79 -33.54
C LEU A 11 -32.85 46.81 -32.04
N TRP A 12 -31.57 46.96 -31.71
CA TRP A 12 -31.08 47.55 -30.44
C TRP A 12 -29.55 47.76 -30.51
N ALA A 13 -29.04 48.07 -31.70
CA ALA A 13 -27.67 48.49 -31.90
C ALA A 13 -27.68 49.98 -32.24
N LEU A 14 -27.83 50.83 -31.23
CA LEU A 14 -27.47 52.26 -31.23
C LEU A 14 -27.59 52.76 -29.79
N LEU A 15 -26.44 53.13 -29.20
CA LEU A 15 -26.25 53.86 -27.94
C LEU A 15 -26.06 53.07 -26.63
N THR A 16 -25.02 52.23 -26.55
CA THR A 16 -24.18 52.11 -25.33
C THR A 16 -22.74 51.75 -25.72
N PRO A 17 -21.71 52.53 -25.34
CA PRO A 17 -20.34 52.13 -25.56
C PRO A 17 -19.95 51.00 -24.59
N GLY A 18 -19.45 49.90 -25.16
CA GLY A 18 -18.45 49.02 -24.57
C GLY A 18 -18.73 48.46 -23.17
N ILE A 19 -19.64 47.49 -23.05
CA ILE A 19 -19.47 46.44 -22.04
C ILE A 19 -18.91 45.24 -22.79
N ALA A 20 -17.60 45.02 -22.67
CA ALA A 20 -17.03 43.73 -22.99
C ALA A 20 -17.70 42.72 -22.05
N LEU A 21 -18.55 41.85 -22.59
CA LEU A 21 -18.98 40.65 -21.91
C LEU A 21 -17.71 39.83 -21.67
N ALA A 22 -17.17 39.88 -20.46
CA ALA A 22 -16.17 38.93 -20.01
C ALA A 22 -16.84 37.55 -20.12
N HIS A 23 -16.52 36.82 -21.18
CA HIS A 23 -16.84 35.40 -21.25
C HIS A 23 -16.08 34.75 -20.09
N LEU A 24 -16.80 34.40 -19.02
CA LEU A 24 -16.29 33.51 -18.00
C LEU A 24 -15.93 32.20 -18.72
N SER A 25 -14.66 32.01 -19.03
CA SER A 25 -14.15 30.76 -19.57
C SER A 25 -14.29 29.72 -18.47
N TYR A 26 -15.37 28.94 -18.51
CA TYR A 26 -15.50 27.74 -17.69
C TYR A 26 -14.51 26.70 -18.21
N THR A 27 -13.42 26.51 -17.48
CA THR A 27 -12.53 25.37 -17.72
C THR A 27 -13.17 24.15 -17.05
N PRO A 28 -13.57 23.12 -17.81
CA PRO A 28 -14.10 21.90 -17.20
C PRO A 28 -13.02 21.28 -16.33
N LEU A 29 -13.41 20.82 -15.14
CA LEU A 29 -12.51 20.11 -14.25
C LEU A 29 -12.09 18.78 -14.88
N ASP A 30 -10.86 18.37 -14.59
CA ASP A 30 -10.35 17.06 -14.97
C ASP A 30 -10.78 15.99 -13.95
N PRO A 31 -11.01 14.73 -14.36
CA PRO A 31 -11.22 13.63 -13.42
C PRO A 31 -9.97 13.35 -12.56
N ILE A 32 -10.15 12.66 -11.42
CA ILE A 32 -9.19 12.69 -10.31
C ILE A 32 -7.77 12.22 -10.68
N LEU A 33 -7.61 11.13 -11.45
CA LEU A 33 -6.27 10.67 -11.85
C LEU A 33 -5.61 11.67 -12.78
N THR A 34 -6.38 12.27 -13.68
CA THR A 34 -5.92 13.36 -14.56
C THR A 34 -5.52 14.59 -13.74
N SER A 35 -6.25 14.93 -12.68
CA SER A 35 -5.88 16.02 -11.76
C SER A 35 -4.55 15.74 -11.05
N ILE A 36 -4.32 14.51 -10.58
CA ILE A 36 -3.05 14.10 -9.97
C ILE A 36 -1.91 14.22 -10.99
N ALA A 37 -2.14 13.79 -12.23
CA ALA A 37 -1.15 13.85 -13.32
C ALA A 37 -0.72 15.28 -13.66
N LYS A 38 -1.67 16.21 -13.69
CA LYS A 38 -1.45 17.61 -14.06
C LYS A 38 -0.89 18.45 -12.91
N ASN A 39 -1.07 18.01 -11.66
CA ASN A 39 -0.51 18.71 -10.52
C ASN A 39 1.02 18.47 -10.44
N PRO A 40 1.85 19.53 -10.54
CA PRO A 40 3.30 19.40 -10.55
C PRO A 40 3.88 18.81 -9.25
N ASN A 41 3.17 18.95 -8.13
CA ASN A 41 3.60 18.44 -6.83
C ASN A 41 3.33 16.94 -6.64
N THR A 42 2.48 16.32 -7.45
CA THR A 42 2.06 14.91 -7.31
C THR A 42 2.33 14.08 -8.55
N SER A 43 3.10 14.62 -9.50
CA SER A 43 3.39 13.96 -10.77
C SER A 43 4.19 12.67 -10.61
N THR A 44 5.08 12.58 -9.62
CA THR A 44 5.79 11.33 -9.28
C THR A 44 4.81 10.27 -8.76
N PHE A 45 3.85 10.65 -7.94
CA PHE A 45 2.80 9.74 -7.47
C PHE A 45 1.96 9.21 -8.64
N TYR A 46 1.53 10.09 -9.55
CA TYR A 46 0.84 9.66 -10.77
C TYR A 46 1.68 8.68 -11.61
N SER A 47 2.99 8.91 -11.72
CA SER A 47 3.86 8.04 -12.52
C SER A 47 3.90 6.58 -12.03
N LEU A 48 3.64 6.34 -10.74
CA LEU A 48 3.57 4.99 -10.17
C LEU A 48 2.35 4.22 -10.69
N PHE A 49 1.25 4.89 -11.05
CA PHE A 49 0.12 4.24 -11.68
C PHE A 49 0.51 3.61 -13.02
N ASN A 50 1.49 4.18 -13.75
CA ASN A 50 1.94 3.59 -15.03
C ASN A 50 2.51 2.16 -14.87
N GLY A 51 2.97 1.79 -13.68
CA GLY A 51 3.48 0.45 -13.41
C GLY A 51 2.39 -0.62 -13.30
N THR A 52 1.12 -0.28 -13.07
CA THR A 52 0.13 -1.28 -12.61
C THR A 52 -0.41 -2.22 -13.70
N GLY A 53 -0.25 -1.91 -14.98
CA GLY A 53 -0.80 -2.71 -16.10
C GLY A 53 0.04 -3.90 -16.54
N GLY A 54 0.81 -4.53 -15.64
CA GLY A 54 1.59 -5.72 -16.00
C GLY A 54 2.73 -5.42 -16.97
N ALA A 55 2.98 -6.33 -17.91
CA ALA A 55 4.03 -6.18 -18.92
C ALA A 55 3.77 -5.02 -19.92
N SER A 56 2.60 -4.37 -19.86
CA SER A 56 2.23 -3.28 -20.78
C SER A 56 2.82 -1.91 -20.40
N GLY A 57 3.25 -1.72 -19.14
CA GLY A 57 3.83 -0.45 -18.67
C GLY A 57 2.89 0.75 -18.74
N LYS A 58 1.58 0.51 -18.65
CA LYS A 58 0.52 1.53 -18.58
C LYS A 58 -0.28 1.34 -17.29
N PRO A 59 -1.00 2.35 -16.79
CA PRO A 59 -1.97 2.11 -15.72
C PRO A 59 -2.89 0.96 -16.11
N GLY A 60 -3.10 0.02 -15.18
CA GLY A 60 -4.11 -1.01 -15.36
C GLY A 60 -5.41 -0.32 -15.75
N PRO A 61 -6.09 -0.74 -16.84
CA PRO A 61 -7.30 -0.07 -17.33
C PRO A 61 -8.34 0.10 -16.21
N ASP A 62 -8.35 -0.82 -15.25
CA ASP A 62 -9.17 -0.82 -14.05
C ASP A 62 -9.03 0.46 -13.21
N PHE A 63 -7.85 1.09 -13.12
CA PHE A 63 -7.70 2.37 -12.39
C PHE A 63 -8.37 3.53 -13.14
N GLU A 64 -8.15 3.61 -14.45
CA GLU A 64 -8.77 4.64 -15.29
C GLU A 64 -10.30 4.47 -15.33
N GLU A 65 -10.78 3.23 -15.51
CA GLU A 65 -12.20 2.90 -15.46
C GLU A 65 -12.80 3.22 -14.09
N ARG A 66 -12.11 2.87 -12.99
CA ARG A 66 -12.66 3.03 -11.65
C ARG A 66 -12.60 4.46 -11.14
N PHE A 67 -11.55 5.22 -11.44
CA PHE A 67 -11.30 6.52 -10.83
C PHE A 67 -11.38 7.68 -11.82
N ASN A 68 -11.28 7.46 -13.13
CA ASN A 68 -11.20 8.54 -14.12
C ASN A 68 -12.38 8.51 -15.12
N ASP A 69 -13.19 7.44 -15.14
CA ASP A 69 -14.39 7.35 -16.00
C ASP A 69 -15.55 8.16 -15.39
N PRO A 70 -16.02 9.24 -16.06
CA PRO A 70 -17.15 10.03 -15.58
C PRO A 70 -18.49 9.28 -15.64
N SER A 71 -18.59 8.18 -16.40
CA SER A 71 -19.85 7.44 -16.62
C SER A 71 -20.28 6.62 -15.41
N ILE A 72 -19.36 6.27 -14.52
CA ILE A 72 -19.64 5.45 -13.32
C ILE A 72 -20.40 6.24 -12.23
N GLY A 73 -20.39 7.57 -12.29
CA GLY A 73 -21.10 8.45 -11.34
C GLY A 73 -20.59 8.41 -9.89
N LEU A 74 -19.39 7.86 -9.66
CA LEU A 74 -18.74 7.83 -8.35
C LEU A 74 -17.88 9.07 -8.14
N SER A 75 -17.64 9.42 -6.88
CA SER A 75 -16.72 10.49 -6.51
C SER A 75 -15.63 9.98 -5.56
N PHE A 76 -14.48 10.61 -5.58
CA PHE A 76 -13.30 10.22 -4.81
C PHE A 76 -12.52 11.42 -4.28
N THR A 77 -11.88 11.23 -3.13
CA THR A 77 -10.90 12.14 -2.58
C THR A 77 -9.55 11.46 -2.61
N ALA A 78 -8.60 12.00 -3.38
CA ALA A 78 -7.24 11.50 -3.40
C ALA A 78 -6.38 12.30 -2.42
N PHE A 79 -5.77 11.63 -1.46
CA PHE A 79 -4.73 12.15 -0.58
C PHE A 79 -3.38 11.79 -1.17
N ALA A 80 -2.95 12.56 -2.18
CA ALA A 80 -1.80 12.24 -3.00
C ALA A 80 -0.50 12.67 -2.31
N PRO A 81 0.44 11.74 -2.07
CA PRO A 81 1.78 12.07 -1.63
C PRO A 81 2.45 13.05 -2.59
N THR A 82 3.06 14.08 -2.04
CA THR A 82 3.89 14.98 -2.84
C THR A 82 5.13 14.26 -3.38
N ASN A 83 5.74 14.81 -4.43
CA ASN A 83 7.01 14.33 -4.97
C ASN A 83 8.10 14.34 -3.90
N LYS A 84 8.05 15.30 -2.97
CA LYS A 84 8.95 15.36 -1.82
C LYS A 84 8.72 14.17 -0.88
N ALA A 85 7.47 13.90 -0.51
CA ALA A 85 7.13 12.75 0.35
C ALA A 85 7.60 11.42 -0.26
N LEU A 86 7.40 11.22 -1.57
CA LEU A 86 7.88 10.03 -2.26
C LEU A 86 9.42 9.95 -2.33
N ALA A 87 10.10 11.09 -2.43
CA ALA A 87 11.57 11.13 -2.45
C ALA A 87 12.20 10.79 -1.09
N GLU A 88 11.43 10.84 0.00
CA GLU A 88 11.87 10.41 1.33
C GLU A 88 11.81 8.88 1.50
N LEU A 89 11.16 8.16 0.58
CA LEU A 89 11.14 6.69 0.59
C LEU A 89 12.49 6.11 0.17
N PRO A 90 12.88 4.94 0.71
CA PRO A 90 14.05 4.21 0.24
C PRO A 90 13.97 3.95 -1.28
N PRO A 91 14.97 4.32 -2.10
CA PRO A 91 14.93 4.09 -3.54
C PRO A 91 14.77 2.62 -3.94
N ALA A 92 15.28 1.71 -3.12
CA ALA A 92 15.10 0.27 -3.30
C ALA A 92 13.64 -0.16 -3.17
N LEU A 93 12.86 0.49 -2.30
CA LEU A 93 11.43 0.22 -2.14
C LEU A 93 10.64 0.64 -3.38
N LEU A 94 10.86 1.87 -3.87
CA LEU A 94 10.20 2.34 -5.09
C LEU A 94 10.55 1.46 -6.29
N THR A 95 11.82 1.09 -6.44
CA THR A 95 12.25 0.14 -7.47
C THR A 95 11.48 -1.17 -7.36
N TYR A 96 11.45 -1.75 -6.16
CA TYR A 96 10.75 -3.01 -5.89
C TYR A 96 9.25 -2.95 -6.20
N LEU A 97 8.54 -1.89 -5.80
CA LEU A 97 7.11 -1.73 -6.07
C LEU A 97 6.80 -1.69 -7.57
N THR A 98 7.72 -1.18 -8.38
CA THR A 98 7.57 -1.09 -9.85
C THR A 98 8.01 -2.34 -10.62
N LEU A 99 8.41 -3.42 -9.93
CA LEU A 99 8.71 -4.69 -10.58
C LEU A 99 7.41 -5.48 -10.88
N PRO A 100 7.37 -6.25 -11.98
CA PRO A 100 6.16 -6.98 -12.37
C PRO A 100 5.55 -7.88 -11.28
N HIS A 101 6.38 -8.53 -10.46
CA HIS A 101 5.93 -9.39 -9.37
C HIS A 101 5.43 -8.64 -8.13
N SER A 102 5.51 -7.30 -8.12
CA SER A 102 5.10 -6.42 -7.02
C SER A 102 3.88 -5.57 -7.36
N TYR A 103 3.34 -5.67 -8.58
CA TYR A 103 2.26 -4.78 -9.01
C TYR A 103 0.99 -4.89 -8.16
N VAL A 104 0.68 -6.07 -7.62
CA VAL A 104 -0.45 -6.20 -6.68
C VAL A 104 -0.22 -5.44 -5.37
N LEU A 105 1.03 -5.38 -4.91
CA LEU A 105 1.42 -4.57 -3.74
C LEU A 105 1.44 -3.08 -4.09
N LEU A 106 1.89 -2.72 -5.30
CA LEU A 106 1.83 -1.35 -5.80
C LEU A 106 0.39 -0.85 -5.94
N GLU A 107 -0.53 -1.67 -6.48
CA GLU A 107 -1.95 -1.34 -6.55
C GLU A 107 -2.51 -1.06 -5.15
N SER A 108 -2.22 -1.94 -4.18
CA SER A 108 -2.60 -1.72 -2.79
C SER A 108 -2.03 -0.41 -2.24
N PHE A 109 -0.74 -0.13 -2.47
CA PHE A 109 -0.11 1.13 -2.08
C PHE A 109 -0.84 2.34 -2.68
N LEU A 110 -1.23 2.30 -3.95
CA LEU A 110 -1.91 3.41 -4.62
C LEU A 110 -3.32 3.65 -4.08
N ILE A 111 -4.12 2.59 -3.89
CA ILE A 111 -5.50 2.72 -3.39
C ILE A 111 -5.57 3.10 -1.91
N ASN A 112 -4.49 2.92 -1.14
CA ASN A 112 -4.40 3.40 0.24
C ASN A 112 -4.52 4.94 0.33
N HIS A 113 -4.31 5.64 -0.77
CA HIS A 113 -4.34 7.11 -0.85
C HIS A 113 -5.66 7.66 -1.40
N ILE A 114 -6.66 6.81 -1.61
CA ILE A 114 -7.94 7.23 -2.20
C ILE A 114 -9.08 6.88 -1.24
N ALA A 115 -9.92 7.85 -0.92
CA ALA A 115 -11.16 7.66 -0.18
C ALA A 115 -12.37 7.83 -1.12
N PRO A 116 -13.48 7.10 -0.89
CA PRO A 116 -14.72 7.34 -1.61
C PRO A 116 -15.38 8.66 -1.15
N GLY A 117 -16.06 9.32 -2.08
CA GLY A 117 -16.75 10.59 -1.85
C GLY A 117 -15.89 11.83 -2.11
N ASN A 118 -16.56 12.98 -2.23
CA ASN A 118 -15.93 14.29 -2.33
C ASN A 118 -15.87 14.93 -0.94
N MET A 119 -14.76 14.74 -0.23
CA MET A 119 -14.61 15.18 1.15
C MET A 119 -14.33 16.69 1.23
N SER A 120 -15.13 17.36 2.06
CA SER A 120 -14.92 18.75 2.43
C SER A 120 -13.84 18.89 3.50
N ASP A 121 -13.38 20.11 3.75
CA ASP A 121 -12.47 20.40 4.87
C ASP A 121 -13.08 20.00 6.23
N SER A 122 -14.42 20.02 6.34
CA SER A 122 -15.12 19.62 7.57
C SER A 122 -15.15 18.10 7.78
N ASP A 123 -15.05 17.33 6.70
CA ASP A 123 -14.93 15.87 6.75
C ASP A 123 -13.51 15.45 7.16
N CYS A 124 -12.51 16.29 6.88
CA CYS A 124 -11.12 16.12 7.29
C CYS A 124 -10.77 16.83 8.61
N ALA A 125 -11.78 17.23 9.40
CA ALA A 125 -11.56 17.91 10.67
C ALA A 125 -11.11 16.95 11.79
N ALA A 126 -10.52 17.49 12.86
CA ALA A 126 -10.01 16.73 13.99
C ALA A 126 -11.04 15.72 14.55
N GLY A 127 -10.62 14.46 14.72
CA GLY A 127 -11.43 13.36 15.23
C GLY A 127 -12.42 12.77 14.23
N LYS A 128 -12.46 13.28 12.99
CA LYS A 128 -13.17 12.62 11.88
C LYS A 128 -12.30 11.50 11.31
N SER A 129 -12.96 10.55 10.66
CA SER A 129 -12.30 9.44 10.00
C SER A 129 -12.84 9.21 8.60
N ALA A 130 -11.97 8.80 7.69
CA ALA A 130 -12.30 8.38 6.33
C ALA A 130 -11.96 6.89 6.15
N ARG A 131 -12.89 6.14 5.56
CA ARG A 131 -12.64 4.77 5.12
C ARG A 131 -11.90 4.82 3.79
N MET A 132 -10.65 4.39 3.75
CA MET A 132 -9.86 4.35 2.53
C MET A 132 -10.31 3.19 1.63
N VAL A 133 -10.12 3.33 0.32
CA VAL A 133 -10.39 2.27 -0.65
C VAL A 133 -9.52 1.04 -0.36
N GLY A 134 -8.30 1.25 0.13
CA GLY A 134 -7.42 0.19 0.62
C GLY A 134 -7.92 -0.59 1.85
N GLY A 135 -9.09 -0.24 2.40
CA GLY A 135 -9.74 -1.05 3.43
C GLY A 135 -9.23 -0.81 4.85
N PHE A 136 -8.69 0.37 5.14
CA PHE A 136 -8.37 0.85 6.50
C PHE A 136 -8.97 2.24 6.73
N ASP A 137 -8.98 2.67 7.99
CA ASP A 137 -9.49 3.99 8.36
C ASP A 137 -8.34 4.96 8.56
N VAL A 138 -8.51 6.21 8.12
CA VAL A 138 -7.63 7.33 8.46
C VAL A 138 -8.39 8.27 9.38
N THR A 139 -7.82 8.60 10.53
CA THR A 139 -8.35 9.62 11.44
C THR A 139 -7.51 10.89 11.33
N PHE A 140 -8.18 12.04 11.25
CA PHE A 140 -7.55 13.34 11.12
C PHE A 140 -7.35 14.00 12.49
N ASP A 141 -6.21 14.66 12.69
CA ASP A 141 -5.96 15.50 13.87
C ASP A 141 -6.24 16.99 13.60
N ARG A 142 -5.98 17.85 14.60
CA ARG A 142 -6.22 19.30 14.51
C ARG A 142 -5.30 20.02 13.53
N ASN A 143 -4.11 19.48 13.29
CA ASN A 143 -3.10 20.08 12.42
C ASN A 143 -3.20 19.57 10.98
N GLY A 144 -3.99 18.51 10.75
CA GLY A 144 -4.12 17.82 9.47
C GLY A 144 -3.31 16.54 9.39
N GLY A 145 -2.77 16.07 10.52
CA GLY A 145 -2.12 14.77 10.64
C GLY A 145 -3.11 13.63 10.43
N MET A 146 -2.65 12.57 9.77
CA MET A 146 -3.42 11.43 9.30
C MET A 146 -2.86 10.17 9.94
N ALA A 147 -3.59 9.60 10.90
CA ALA A 147 -3.23 8.37 11.59
C ALA A 147 -4.14 7.22 11.13
N THR A 148 -3.56 6.06 10.81
CA THR A 148 -4.34 4.90 10.36
C THR A 148 -4.89 4.10 11.53
N ASN A 149 -6.07 3.50 11.37
CA ASN A 149 -6.70 2.55 12.29
C ASN A 149 -6.52 2.87 13.78
N VAL A 150 -6.79 4.12 14.19
CA VAL A 150 -6.54 4.61 15.57
C VAL A 150 -7.10 3.68 16.65
N ALA A 151 -8.24 3.04 16.40
CA ALA A 151 -8.86 2.08 17.32
C ALA A 151 -8.03 0.80 17.57
N MET A 152 -7.04 0.51 16.72
CA MET A 152 -6.14 -0.63 16.84
C MET A 152 -4.80 -0.28 17.50
N TYR A 153 -4.53 0.99 17.76
CA TYR A 153 -3.27 1.40 18.36
C TYR A 153 -3.22 0.96 19.83
N THR A 154 -2.15 0.23 20.18
CA THR A 154 -1.94 -0.32 21.52
C THR A 154 -0.84 0.39 22.31
N GLY A 155 -0.15 1.36 21.70
CA GLY A 155 0.87 2.17 22.36
C GLY A 155 0.30 3.22 23.30
N GLU A 156 1.18 3.88 24.07
CA GLU A 156 0.78 4.99 24.92
C GLU A 156 0.59 6.28 24.11
N GLY A 157 -0.45 7.05 24.42
CA GLY A 157 -0.69 8.35 23.82
C GLY A 157 -1.48 8.33 22.51
N THR A 158 -1.27 9.34 21.67
CA THR A 158 -1.94 9.47 20.37
C THR A 158 -1.14 8.70 19.31
N PRO A 159 -1.79 7.89 18.46
CA PRO A 159 -1.09 7.19 17.38
C PRO A 159 -0.37 8.21 16.48
N PRO A 160 0.88 7.93 16.06
CA PRO A 160 1.62 8.85 15.21
C PRO A 160 0.91 9.02 13.86
N ALA A 161 0.85 10.26 13.39
CA ALA A 161 0.42 10.54 12.02
C ALA A 161 1.48 10.02 11.04
N GLN A 162 1.03 9.35 9.98
CA GLN A 162 1.89 8.86 8.90
C GLN A 162 2.14 9.93 7.84
N ALA A 163 1.20 10.88 7.72
CA ALA A 163 1.27 12.00 6.81
C ALA A 163 0.49 13.18 7.41
N ASN A 164 0.77 14.38 6.95
CA ASN A 164 -0.01 15.58 7.18
C ASN A 164 -0.53 16.11 5.85
N MET A 165 -1.74 16.66 5.88
CA MET A 165 -2.24 17.46 4.75
C MET A 165 -1.38 18.70 4.58
N VAL A 166 -0.85 18.88 3.37
CA VAL A 166 -0.03 20.04 3.01
C VAL A 166 -0.90 21.30 3.07
N ARG A 167 -0.29 22.42 3.47
CA ARG A 167 -0.95 23.73 3.49
C ARG A 167 -0.33 24.65 2.46
N THR A 168 -1.18 25.46 1.83
CA THR A 168 -0.74 26.56 0.96
C THR A 168 -0.05 27.65 1.79
N PRO A 169 0.68 28.58 1.16
CA PRO A 169 1.24 29.75 1.87
C PRO A 169 0.19 30.61 2.59
N ALA A 170 -1.08 30.53 2.18
CA ALA A 170 -2.21 31.21 2.84
C ALA A 170 -2.70 30.49 4.10
N GLY A 171 -2.25 29.24 4.36
CA GLY A 171 -2.63 28.43 5.51
C GLY A 171 -3.77 27.44 5.24
N ASP A 172 -4.46 27.57 4.11
CA ASP A 172 -5.51 26.65 3.66
C ASP A 172 -4.92 25.28 3.29
N LEU A 173 -5.71 24.21 3.39
CA LEU A 173 -5.32 22.89 2.91
C LEU A 173 -5.05 22.95 1.40
N ALA A 174 -3.93 22.36 0.98
CA ALA A 174 -3.53 22.26 -0.42
C ALA A 174 -4.36 21.19 -1.13
N CYS A 175 -5.64 21.50 -1.34
CA CYS A 175 -6.56 20.63 -2.04
C CYS A 175 -7.30 21.38 -3.15
N SER A 176 -7.44 20.74 -4.30
CA SER A 176 -8.06 21.29 -5.51
C SER A 176 -9.24 20.42 -5.98
N PRO A 177 -10.29 21.03 -6.58
CA PRO A 177 -11.42 20.28 -7.08
C PRO A 177 -11.03 19.45 -8.32
N ALA A 178 -11.61 18.25 -8.41
CA ALA A 178 -11.58 17.39 -9.59
C ALA A 178 -13.03 17.17 -10.07
N TYR A 179 -13.22 16.75 -11.32
CA TYR A 179 -14.54 16.51 -11.90
C TYR A 179 -15.39 15.56 -11.05
N ASN A 180 -14.77 14.49 -10.58
CA ASN A 180 -15.39 13.47 -9.73
C ASN A 180 -14.83 13.51 -8.30
N GLY A 181 -14.56 14.70 -7.75
CA GLY A 181 -14.26 14.86 -6.32
C GLY A 181 -13.16 15.86 -6.04
N ARG A 182 -12.09 15.45 -5.37
CA ARG A 182 -11.04 16.37 -4.89
C ARG A 182 -9.68 15.72 -4.76
N LEU A 183 -8.64 16.47 -5.11
CA LEU A 183 -7.25 16.14 -4.86
C LEU A 183 -6.77 16.91 -3.63
N CYS A 184 -6.12 16.25 -2.68
CA CYS A 184 -5.45 16.83 -1.52
C CYS A 184 -3.99 16.36 -1.48
N GLU A 185 -3.05 17.29 -1.31
CA GLU A 185 -1.63 16.98 -1.20
C GLU A 185 -1.27 16.58 0.24
N ILE A 186 -0.47 15.53 0.41
CA ILE A 186 0.04 15.08 1.72
C ILE A 186 1.57 14.95 1.73
N ASP A 187 2.18 15.16 2.91
CA ASP A 187 3.64 15.17 3.08
C ASP A 187 4.24 13.82 3.50
N GLY A 188 3.44 12.76 3.51
CA GLY A 188 3.88 11.39 3.82
C GLY A 188 3.12 10.34 3.00
N ILE A 189 3.26 9.08 3.39
CA ILE A 189 2.58 7.94 2.77
C ILE A 189 1.57 7.35 3.74
N LEU A 190 0.42 6.94 3.22
CA LEU A 190 -0.56 6.17 3.97
C LEU A 190 -0.31 4.67 3.80
N ASP A 191 0.11 4.04 4.88
CA ASP A 191 0.36 2.61 4.97
C ASP A 191 -0.59 1.96 5.98
N GLY A 192 -1.64 1.32 5.46
CA GLY A 192 -2.56 0.52 6.27
C GLY A 192 -1.93 -0.74 6.88
N TYR A 193 -0.80 -1.22 6.34
CA TYR A 193 -0.12 -2.41 6.85
C TYR A 193 0.59 -2.14 8.16
N SER A 194 1.17 -0.95 8.36
CA SER A 194 1.82 -0.59 9.62
C SER A 194 0.93 -0.83 10.85
N THR A 195 -0.38 -0.55 10.76
CA THR A 195 -1.31 -0.76 11.87
C THR A 195 -1.94 -2.15 11.88
N TYR A 196 -2.22 -2.75 10.72
CA TYR A 196 -2.73 -4.12 10.69
C TYR A 196 -1.69 -5.17 11.07
N PHE A 197 -0.45 -5.03 10.59
CA PHE A 197 0.62 -5.97 10.89
C PHE A 197 1.33 -5.59 12.18
N GLY A 198 1.32 -4.31 12.55
CA GLY A 198 1.93 -3.81 13.77
C GLY A 198 3.45 -4.02 13.78
N GLU A 199 4.05 -3.70 14.91
CA GLU A 199 5.46 -3.92 15.17
C GLU A 199 5.63 -5.06 16.19
N GLY A 200 6.70 -5.83 16.03
CA GLY A 200 7.16 -6.80 17.02
C GLY A 200 7.87 -6.08 18.16
N ASP A 201 7.72 -6.61 19.37
CA ASP A 201 8.37 -6.03 20.56
C ASP A 201 9.89 -5.95 20.38
N ALA A 202 10.50 -4.86 20.85
CA ALA A 202 11.94 -4.78 21.04
C ALA A 202 12.34 -5.83 22.10
N GLY A 203 12.74 -7.02 21.66
CA GLY A 203 13.04 -8.13 22.55
C GLY A 203 14.11 -7.80 23.61
N ALA A 204 14.17 -8.60 24.67
CA ALA A 204 15.14 -8.39 25.76
C ALA A 204 16.61 -8.60 25.35
N THR A 205 16.87 -9.23 24.21
CA THR A 205 18.21 -9.52 23.69
C THR A 205 18.29 -9.24 22.19
N ASP A 206 19.45 -8.72 21.78
CA ASP A 206 19.77 -8.45 20.36
C ASP A 206 20.23 -9.70 19.58
N GLU A 207 20.24 -10.87 20.22
CA GLU A 207 20.70 -12.11 19.61
C GLU A 207 19.57 -12.88 18.92
N LEU A 208 19.89 -13.45 17.76
CA LEU A 208 18.99 -14.38 17.06
C LEU A 208 18.76 -15.63 17.92
N PRO A 209 17.53 -16.20 17.91
CA PRO A 209 17.27 -17.48 18.56
C PRO A 209 18.24 -18.58 18.08
N PRO A 210 18.60 -19.55 18.93
CA PRO A 210 19.41 -20.68 18.53
C PRO A 210 18.67 -21.51 17.47
N ILE A 211 19.43 -22.14 16.57
CA ILE A 211 18.87 -23.03 15.55
C ILE A 211 18.55 -24.38 16.17
N THR A 212 17.33 -24.86 15.91
CA THR A 212 16.95 -26.27 16.10
C THR A 212 16.95 -26.99 14.76
N THR A 213 17.51 -28.19 14.67
CA THR A 213 17.53 -28.98 13.43
C THR A 213 16.54 -30.15 13.51
N VAL A 214 15.82 -30.40 12.43
CA VAL A 214 14.88 -31.52 12.28
C VAL A 214 15.14 -32.28 10.98
N GLN A 215 14.65 -33.51 10.89
CA GLN A 215 14.67 -34.30 9.66
C GLN A 215 13.54 -33.87 8.72
N GLY A 216 13.72 -34.11 7.41
CA GLY A 216 12.74 -33.78 6.39
C GLY A 216 12.97 -32.40 5.76
N THR A 217 11.89 -31.73 5.37
CA THR A 217 11.88 -30.51 4.55
C THR A 217 11.30 -29.30 5.27
N MET A 218 11.50 -28.10 4.71
CA MET A 218 10.85 -26.87 5.16
C MET A 218 9.33 -26.99 5.14
N ARG A 219 8.77 -27.71 4.15
CA ARG A 219 7.34 -28.06 4.13
C ARG A 219 6.93 -28.87 5.35
N ASP A 220 7.70 -29.90 5.71
CA ASP A 220 7.40 -30.74 6.88
C ASP A 220 7.38 -29.90 8.18
N ILE A 221 8.26 -28.90 8.31
CA ILE A 221 8.23 -27.96 9.44
C ILE A 221 6.90 -27.18 9.47
N ILE A 222 6.46 -26.65 8.33
CA ILE A 222 5.21 -25.87 8.22
C ILE A 222 3.99 -26.75 8.54
N GLU A 223 3.97 -27.99 8.06
CA GLU A 223 2.84 -28.91 8.23
C GLU A 223 2.72 -29.47 9.66
N THR A 224 3.85 -29.69 10.34
CA THR A 224 3.88 -30.35 11.66
C THR A 224 3.96 -29.39 12.84
N SER A 225 4.39 -28.14 12.63
CA SER A 225 4.54 -27.18 13.71
C SER A 225 3.19 -26.70 14.26
N PRO A 226 2.91 -26.84 15.58
CA PRO A 226 1.70 -26.29 16.18
C PRO A 226 1.68 -24.74 16.18
N ARG A 227 2.80 -24.09 15.85
CA ARG A 227 2.94 -22.64 15.80
C ARG A 227 2.67 -22.05 14.42
N LEU A 228 2.57 -22.87 13.38
CA LEU A 228 2.45 -22.45 11.98
C LEU A 228 1.14 -22.93 11.33
N THR A 229 0.18 -23.38 12.14
CA THR A 229 -1.08 -23.97 11.66
C THR A 229 -1.91 -22.97 10.83
N THR A 230 -1.96 -21.71 11.24
CA THR A 230 -2.69 -20.66 10.48
C THR A 230 -2.01 -20.37 9.15
N LEU A 231 -0.68 -20.28 9.13
CA LEU A 231 0.11 -20.10 7.91
C LEU A 231 -0.09 -21.25 6.93
N HIS A 232 0.03 -22.49 7.40
CA HIS A 232 -0.18 -23.68 6.58
C HIS A 232 -1.58 -23.66 5.95
N SER A 233 -2.62 -23.38 6.75
CA SER A 233 -3.99 -23.30 6.23
C SER A 233 -4.19 -22.14 5.24
N ALA A 234 -3.52 -20.99 5.45
CA ALA A 234 -3.62 -19.85 4.55
C ALA A 234 -2.95 -20.15 3.21
N LEU A 235 -1.69 -20.59 3.22
CA LEU A 235 -0.94 -20.97 2.02
C LEU A 235 -1.64 -22.09 1.24
N GLY A 236 -2.19 -23.09 1.92
CA GLY A 236 -2.96 -24.16 1.26
C GLY A 236 -4.18 -23.65 0.47
N LYS A 237 -4.68 -22.45 0.78
CA LYS A 237 -5.80 -21.81 0.06
C LYS A 237 -5.35 -20.82 -1.00
N VAL A 238 -4.29 -20.04 -0.74
CA VAL A 238 -3.87 -18.93 -1.63
C VAL A 238 -2.70 -19.26 -2.54
N ASP A 239 -1.73 -20.06 -2.11
CA ASP A 239 -0.67 -20.63 -2.95
C ASP A 239 -0.20 -22.02 -2.47
N PRO A 240 -0.93 -23.10 -2.81
CA PRO A 240 -0.48 -24.46 -2.50
C PRO A 240 0.77 -24.88 -3.29
N ALA A 241 1.12 -24.17 -4.37
CA ALA A 241 2.36 -24.43 -5.10
C ALA A 241 3.57 -23.98 -4.29
N PHE A 242 3.47 -22.91 -3.49
CA PHE A 242 4.55 -22.50 -2.59
C PHE A 242 4.90 -23.57 -1.57
N LEU A 243 3.90 -24.19 -0.94
CA LEU A 243 4.13 -25.34 -0.04
C LEU A 243 4.85 -26.48 -0.76
N SER A 244 4.53 -26.70 -2.04
CA SER A 244 5.23 -27.69 -2.86
C SER A 244 6.68 -27.28 -3.15
N ARG A 245 6.95 -25.98 -3.39
CA ARG A 245 8.33 -25.45 -3.54
C ARG A 245 9.15 -25.64 -2.27
N LEU A 246 8.56 -25.47 -1.08
CA LEU A 246 9.22 -25.68 0.21
C LEU A 246 9.62 -27.13 0.49
N ALA A 247 9.15 -28.11 -0.29
CA ALA A 247 9.59 -29.51 -0.20
C ALA A 247 10.78 -29.83 -1.12
N LEU A 248 11.19 -28.92 -2.00
CA LEU A 248 12.21 -29.18 -3.01
C LEU A 248 13.63 -29.00 -2.45
N PHE A 249 14.56 -29.78 -3.00
CA PHE A 249 15.99 -29.67 -2.71
C PHE A 249 16.67 -28.88 -3.83
N SER A 250 17.58 -27.98 -3.46
CA SER A 250 18.46 -27.33 -4.43
C SER A 250 19.54 -28.30 -4.92
N GLN A 251 20.00 -28.12 -6.15
CA GLN A 251 21.18 -28.84 -6.66
C GLN A 251 22.50 -28.24 -6.13
N SER A 252 22.45 -27.04 -5.55
CA SER A 252 23.58 -26.37 -4.92
C SER A 252 23.42 -26.41 -3.41
N GLU A 253 24.42 -26.99 -2.73
CA GLU A 253 24.48 -27.07 -1.27
C GLU A 253 24.54 -25.68 -0.63
N ASP A 254 25.29 -24.74 -1.22
CA ASP A 254 25.36 -23.36 -0.73
C ASP A 254 24.00 -22.65 -0.77
N ILE A 255 23.26 -22.81 -1.88
CA ILE A 255 21.90 -22.27 -2.01
C ILE A 255 20.97 -22.94 -0.98
N GLN A 256 21.10 -24.25 -0.80
CA GLN A 256 20.29 -25.00 0.15
C GLN A 256 20.51 -24.51 1.59
N GLN A 257 21.77 -24.41 2.02
CA GLN A 257 22.13 -23.99 3.37
C GLN A 257 21.78 -22.52 3.66
N SER A 258 21.73 -21.67 2.63
CA SER A 258 21.33 -20.27 2.77
C SER A 258 19.82 -20.04 2.63
N THR A 259 19.03 -21.02 2.19
CA THR A 259 17.58 -20.86 1.97
C THR A 259 16.84 -20.68 3.29
N VAL A 260 16.11 -19.57 3.42
CA VAL A 260 15.33 -19.22 4.61
C VAL A 260 13.94 -18.70 4.23
N TYR A 261 12.96 -19.08 5.04
CA TYR A 261 11.63 -18.48 5.03
C TYR A 261 11.31 -17.84 6.40
N LEU A 262 11.18 -16.52 6.42
CA LEU A 262 10.61 -15.76 7.53
C LEU A 262 9.08 -15.98 7.56
N ALA A 263 8.65 -17.01 8.27
CA ALA A 263 7.29 -17.53 8.27
C ALA A 263 6.46 -16.91 9.40
N PRO A 264 5.33 -16.24 9.11
CA PRO A 264 4.49 -15.68 10.17
C PRO A 264 3.89 -16.80 11.04
N GLY A 265 4.14 -16.73 12.34
CA GLY A 265 3.57 -17.64 13.33
C GLY A 265 2.11 -17.35 13.62
N ASN A 266 1.43 -18.23 14.37
CA ASN A 266 0.03 -18.03 14.76
C ASN A 266 -0.20 -16.67 15.44
N ALA A 267 0.73 -16.24 16.30
CA ALA A 267 0.68 -14.93 16.95
C ALA A 267 0.67 -13.74 15.96
N ALA A 268 1.28 -13.89 14.78
CA ALA A 268 1.25 -12.88 13.73
C ALA A 268 -0.15 -12.73 13.13
N PHE A 269 -0.88 -13.84 13.00
CA PHE A 269 -2.27 -13.83 12.52
C PHE A 269 -3.27 -13.44 13.61
N ASP A 270 -3.02 -13.82 14.86
CA ASP A 270 -3.85 -13.46 16.02
C ASP A 270 -3.88 -11.94 16.26
N ALA A 271 -2.84 -11.23 15.79
CA ALA A 271 -2.74 -9.79 15.84
C ALA A 271 -3.63 -9.06 14.82
N LEU A 272 -4.09 -9.77 13.77
CA LEU A 272 -4.89 -9.17 12.72
C LEU A 272 -6.33 -8.90 13.20
N PRO A 273 -7.04 -7.94 12.60
CA PRO A 273 -8.45 -7.70 12.90
C PRO A 273 -9.32 -8.95 12.72
N GLN A 274 -10.43 -9.00 13.45
CA GLN A 274 -11.41 -10.06 13.27
C GLN A 274 -11.87 -10.12 11.80
N GLY A 275 -11.86 -11.33 11.23
CA GLY A 275 -12.23 -11.57 9.84
C GLY A 275 -11.10 -11.37 8.82
N ALA A 276 -9.94 -10.84 9.22
CA ALA A 276 -8.81 -10.62 8.30
C ALA A 276 -8.34 -11.91 7.62
N ILE A 277 -8.24 -13.02 8.35
CA ILE A 277 -7.87 -14.33 7.76
C ILE A 277 -8.92 -14.79 6.75
N SER A 278 -10.21 -14.60 7.06
CA SER A 278 -11.30 -14.94 6.13
C SER A 278 -11.22 -14.10 4.86
N SER A 279 -10.89 -12.81 4.95
CA SER A 279 -10.66 -11.93 3.82
C SER A 279 -9.40 -12.31 3.03
N MET A 280 -8.29 -12.60 3.70
CA MET A 280 -7.01 -12.99 3.08
C MET A 280 -7.17 -14.18 2.14
N VAL A 281 -7.98 -15.17 2.53
CA VAL A 281 -8.17 -16.39 1.72
C VAL A 281 -9.30 -16.28 0.69
N GLN A 282 -9.89 -15.10 0.49
CA GLN A 282 -10.86 -14.88 -0.59
C GLN A 282 -10.15 -14.86 -1.94
N PRO A 283 -10.76 -15.41 -3.02
CA PRO A 283 -10.14 -15.42 -4.34
C PRO A 283 -9.75 -14.05 -4.85
N SER A 284 -10.53 -13.00 -4.56
CA SER A 284 -10.24 -11.63 -4.96
C SER A 284 -9.00 -11.02 -4.28
N ASN A 285 -8.52 -11.64 -3.20
CA ASN A 285 -7.35 -11.17 -2.45
C ASN A 285 -6.17 -12.14 -2.55
N ALA A 286 -6.29 -13.24 -3.32
CA ALA A 286 -5.31 -14.32 -3.35
C ALA A 286 -3.93 -13.81 -3.77
N ASP A 287 -3.83 -13.04 -4.86
CA ASP A 287 -2.55 -12.55 -5.38
C ASP A 287 -1.82 -11.65 -4.37
N LEU A 288 -2.54 -10.72 -3.72
CA LEU A 288 -1.97 -9.85 -2.70
C LEU A 288 -1.56 -10.67 -1.46
N SER A 289 -2.38 -11.61 -1.05
CA SER A 289 -2.13 -12.44 0.12
C SER A 289 -0.92 -13.34 -0.08
N THR A 290 -0.81 -13.98 -1.25
CA THR A 290 0.38 -14.74 -1.66
C THR A 290 1.62 -13.85 -1.64
N ARG A 291 1.54 -12.66 -2.26
CA ARG A 291 2.65 -11.70 -2.27
C ARG A 291 3.13 -11.33 -0.87
N LEU A 292 2.21 -11.08 0.07
CA LEU A 292 2.51 -10.71 1.45
C LEU A 292 3.08 -11.88 2.26
N LEU A 293 2.52 -13.08 2.11
CA LEU A 293 2.96 -14.28 2.81
C LEU A 293 4.34 -14.76 2.33
N GLU A 294 4.70 -14.50 1.07
CA GLU A 294 5.99 -14.91 0.48
C GLU A 294 7.11 -13.86 0.61
N LEU A 295 6.84 -12.67 1.17
CA LEU A 295 7.85 -11.60 1.33
C LEU A 295 9.15 -12.09 2.01
N GLY A 296 9.00 -13.00 2.96
CA GLY A 296 10.06 -13.53 3.80
C GLY A 296 10.87 -14.68 3.21
N TYR A 297 10.66 -15.06 1.95
CA TYR A 297 11.35 -16.19 1.32
C TYR A 297 12.57 -15.73 0.51
N GLY A 298 13.75 -16.30 0.79
CA GLY A 298 14.98 -15.95 0.08
C GLY A 298 16.21 -16.71 0.57
N HIS A 299 17.39 -16.16 0.26
CA HIS A 299 18.70 -16.69 0.62
C HIS A 299 19.43 -15.72 1.56
N LEU A 300 19.97 -16.22 2.66
CA LEU A 300 20.79 -15.41 3.54
C LEU A 300 22.16 -15.11 2.91
N SER A 301 22.58 -13.87 3.06
CA SER A 301 23.97 -13.46 2.83
C SER A 301 24.92 -14.21 3.78
N ASN A 302 26.20 -14.27 3.40
CA ASN A 302 27.23 -14.99 4.17
C ASN A 302 27.36 -14.52 5.62
N ASP A 303 27.08 -13.24 5.90
CA ASP A 303 27.08 -12.66 7.26
C ASP A 303 25.77 -12.90 8.03
N SER A 304 24.79 -13.58 7.41
CA SER A 304 23.44 -13.84 7.95
C SER A 304 22.67 -12.58 8.34
N ARG A 305 23.00 -11.42 7.74
CA ARG A 305 22.37 -10.13 8.03
C ARG A 305 21.38 -9.68 6.97
N VAL A 306 21.42 -10.23 5.77
CA VAL A 306 20.52 -9.82 4.70
C VAL A 306 19.88 -11.05 4.07
N LEU A 307 18.56 -11.11 4.11
CA LEU A 307 17.80 -12.05 3.31
C LEU A 307 17.62 -11.46 1.93
N GLN A 308 18.23 -12.09 0.94
CA GLN A 308 18.18 -11.70 -0.46
C GLN A 308 17.12 -12.50 -1.20
N SER A 309 16.34 -11.84 -2.05
CA SER A 309 15.34 -12.51 -2.87
C SER A 309 15.32 -11.89 -4.25
N GLU A 310 15.23 -12.73 -5.29
CA GLU A 310 14.99 -12.24 -6.66
C GLU A 310 13.55 -11.72 -6.84
N GLN A 311 12.67 -12.08 -5.92
CA GLN A 311 11.25 -11.79 -5.98
C GLN A 311 10.79 -10.85 -4.86
N SER A 312 11.60 -10.53 -3.85
CA SER A 312 11.21 -9.63 -2.75
C SER A 312 12.27 -8.56 -2.47
N LEU A 313 11.88 -7.53 -1.71
CA LEU A 313 12.83 -6.54 -1.19
C LEU A 313 13.87 -7.27 -0.33
N ASN A 314 15.16 -6.92 -0.47
CA ASN A 314 16.19 -7.43 0.44
C ASN A 314 15.85 -7.02 1.88
N ILE A 315 15.74 -7.99 2.77
CA ILE A 315 15.38 -7.76 4.18
C ILE A 315 16.65 -7.77 5.01
N THR A 316 16.98 -6.62 5.60
CA THR A 316 18.06 -6.54 6.58
C THR A 316 17.58 -7.02 7.94
N ILE A 317 18.31 -7.96 8.51
CA ILE A 317 18.08 -8.55 9.82
C ILE A 317 19.01 -7.86 10.82
N GLN A 318 18.45 -6.93 11.57
CA GLN A 318 19.15 -6.22 12.63
C GLN A 318 18.79 -6.89 13.95
N ALA A 319 19.80 -7.39 14.68
CA ALA A 319 19.58 -8.19 15.87
C ALA A 319 18.65 -9.39 15.59
N SER A 320 17.46 -9.41 16.19
CA SER A 320 16.40 -10.40 15.97
C SER A 320 15.22 -9.85 15.17
N GLN A 321 15.36 -8.66 14.57
CA GLN A 321 14.31 -7.94 13.85
C GLN A 321 14.50 -8.07 12.34
N ALA A 322 13.41 -8.37 11.63
CA ALA A 322 13.32 -8.34 10.18
C ALA A 322 12.14 -7.43 9.79
N LEU A 323 12.44 -6.23 9.26
CA LEU A 323 11.45 -5.16 9.07
C LEU A 323 10.72 -4.85 10.40
N ASN A 324 9.39 -4.86 10.39
CA ASN A 324 8.53 -4.67 11.56
C ASN A 324 8.45 -5.93 12.45
N ALA A 325 8.94 -7.09 12.02
CA ALA A 325 8.65 -8.36 12.69
C ALA A 325 9.87 -8.92 13.43
N ARG A 326 9.65 -9.39 14.66
CA ARG A 326 10.68 -10.09 15.43
C ARG A 326 10.73 -11.59 15.09
N ILE A 327 11.93 -12.11 14.90
CA ILE A 327 12.22 -13.54 14.77
C ILE A 327 12.19 -14.18 16.17
N THR A 328 11.29 -15.14 16.35
CA THR A 328 11.02 -15.78 17.65
C THR A 328 11.52 -17.21 17.72
N ASN A 329 11.72 -17.87 16.58
CA ASN A 329 12.22 -19.24 16.53
C ASN A 329 12.94 -19.52 15.21
N ARG A 330 13.90 -20.44 15.21
CA ARG A 330 14.66 -20.84 14.02
C ARG A 330 14.77 -22.36 13.97
N THR A 331 14.12 -22.95 12.97
CA THR A 331 14.14 -24.40 12.75
C THR A 331 14.69 -24.68 11.35
N CYS A 332 15.71 -25.52 11.25
CA CYS A 332 16.29 -25.93 9.96
C CYS A 332 15.97 -27.39 9.67
N ALA A 333 15.57 -27.62 8.43
CA ALA A 333 15.40 -28.91 7.80
C ALA A 333 16.58 -29.18 6.85
N GLU A 334 16.55 -30.31 6.14
CA GLU A 334 17.62 -30.70 5.23
C GLU A 334 17.70 -29.78 3.99
N ASN A 335 16.60 -29.12 3.61
CA ASN A 335 16.53 -28.28 2.43
C ASN A 335 16.47 -26.76 2.70
N GLY A 336 16.63 -26.32 3.95
CA GLY A 336 16.64 -24.90 4.34
C GLY A 336 16.03 -24.66 5.73
N CYS A 337 15.76 -23.41 6.08
CA CYS A 337 15.28 -23.05 7.42
C CYS A 337 13.98 -22.24 7.43
N ILE A 338 13.08 -22.59 8.37
CA ILE A 338 11.91 -21.80 8.74
C ILE A 338 12.24 -20.95 9.97
N TRP A 339 12.15 -19.64 9.81
CA TRP A 339 12.37 -18.67 10.88
C TRP A 339 11.02 -18.04 11.22
N GLU A 340 10.48 -18.38 12.39
CA GLU A 340 9.16 -17.90 12.78
C GLU A 340 9.19 -16.45 13.21
N ILE A 341 8.33 -15.63 12.60
CA ILE A 341 8.18 -14.21 12.93
C ILE A 341 6.85 -13.93 13.63
N GLY A 342 6.88 -12.98 14.58
CA GLY A 342 5.75 -12.65 15.44
C GLY A 342 4.70 -11.71 14.82
N ARG A 343 5.01 -11.09 13.67
CA ARG A 343 4.12 -10.21 12.88
C ARG A 343 4.23 -10.58 11.40
N LEU A 344 3.22 -10.24 10.59
CA LEU A 344 3.39 -10.27 9.13
C LEU A 344 4.41 -9.21 8.72
N LEU A 345 5.20 -9.50 7.68
CA LEU A 345 6.18 -8.55 7.17
C LEU A 345 5.48 -7.41 6.43
N ASN A 346 5.83 -6.18 6.79
CA ASN A 346 5.42 -4.97 6.10
C ASN A 346 6.55 -4.49 5.19
N ALA A 347 6.39 -4.68 3.87
CA ALA A 347 7.37 -4.20 2.88
C ALA A 347 7.49 -2.67 2.82
N LEU A 348 6.48 -1.93 3.30
CA LEU A 348 6.49 -0.47 3.40
C LEU A 348 7.07 0.04 4.73
N TYR A 349 7.56 -0.85 5.59
CA TYR A 349 8.12 -0.46 6.88
C TYR A 349 9.36 0.42 6.72
N ILE A 350 9.34 1.57 7.39
CA ILE A 350 10.46 2.51 7.49
C ILE A 350 10.73 2.65 8.99
N ALA A 351 11.94 2.24 9.41
CA ALA A 351 12.36 2.18 10.81
C ALA A 351 12.69 3.56 11.39
#